data_AF-A0A0C9ZZ45-F1
#
_entry.id   AF-A0A0C9ZZ45-F1
#
_cell.length_a   1.000
_cell.length_b   1.000
_cell.length_c   1.000
_cell.angle_alpha   90.00
_cell.angle_beta   90.00
_cell.angle_gamma   90.00
#
_symmetry.space_group_name_H-M   'P 1'
#
loop_
_entity.id
_entity.type
_entity.pdbx_description
1 polymer ?
#
loop_
_entity_poly.entity_id
_entity_poly.type
_entity_poly.pdbx_seq_one_letter_code
_entity_poly.pdbx_strand_id
1 'polypeptide(L)'
;MDPAIAYDNFSNETNESRMVEDYFNSGSLEALHGIIHGTVGGNGNMTDPDYAAFDPIFFFHHSNVDRLIALWEWCYPTYWMGNGYVYNGTSYSWTQQRGTFGQVYNEQLLPTGARGNLYPFRNEDGTYWSSEQTRFFDAKAYPKYYSYPEFQGVKVDQTATDAERATGRANIAKYYGFNPQQAATQVDTEAWSHLPVPAPKDAGLPETFQGIQNYRIFVVLVQLPEHAFNSSYHFELHKTNGNQTELIGTTTVFARPDYSPCSACALRREMSSIVRGVITLPPSLVNDIIVNNGTSGGNATIETTTEAIAQSLSGKLLDASRSIVATAQGGTKAPTVPSDQVSPPQILPTGVTLFTAAVAEKSDDKTYPVQLYDWQKHNELFTSGWKHEVKQAS
;
A
#
# COMPACT_ATOMS: atom_id res chain seq x y z
N MET A 1 1.80 10.46 16.71
CA MET A 1 1.53 9.08 16.26
C MET A 1 2.79 8.26 16.46
N ASP A 2 2.68 7.02 16.96
CA ASP A 2 3.82 6.11 17.11
C ASP A 2 4.33 5.72 15.71
N PRO A 3 5.61 6.02 15.33
CA PRO A 3 6.14 5.68 14.01
C PRO A 3 6.16 4.18 13.74
N ALA A 4 6.06 3.35 14.79
CA ALA A 4 5.97 1.91 14.71
C ALA A 4 4.71 1.44 13.93
N ILE A 5 3.63 2.22 13.91
CA ILE A 5 2.39 1.89 13.17
C ILE A 5 2.66 1.75 11.65
N ALA A 6 3.59 2.54 11.12
CA ALA A 6 3.99 2.43 9.71
C ALA A 6 4.65 1.07 9.40
N TYR A 7 5.29 0.44 10.38
CA TYR A 7 5.94 -0.87 10.18
C TYR A 7 4.93 -2.01 10.07
N ASP A 8 3.81 -1.93 10.81
CA ASP A 8 2.74 -2.92 10.76
C ASP A 8 2.21 -3.11 9.32
N ASN A 9 2.14 -1.99 8.58
CA ASN A 9 1.65 -1.95 7.20
C ASN A 9 2.76 -2.10 6.15
N PHE A 10 4.03 -1.95 6.50
CA PHE A 10 5.12 -1.92 5.52
C PHE A 10 5.39 -3.30 4.91
N SER A 11 5.30 -4.37 5.71
CA SER A 11 5.87 -5.67 5.30
C SER A 11 5.04 -6.45 4.30
N ASN A 12 3.73 -6.63 4.54
CA ASN A 12 2.91 -7.62 3.84
C ASN A 12 1.59 -7.01 3.36
N GLU A 13 1.12 -7.40 2.18
CA GLU A 13 -0.11 -6.88 1.55
C GLU A 13 -1.40 -7.52 2.09
N THR A 14 -1.30 -8.66 2.78
CA THR A 14 -2.43 -9.43 3.32
C THR A 14 -2.51 -9.43 4.85
N ASN A 15 -1.61 -8.71 5.52
CA ASN A 15 -1.67 -8.53 6.96
C ASN A 15 -2.40 -7.23 7.25
N GLU A 16 -3.66 -7.34 7.64
CA GLU A 16 -4.40 -6.21 8.19
C GLU A 16 -3.74 -5.78 9.50
N SER A 17 -3.58 -4.47 9.66
CA SER A 17 -3.44 -3.89 10.98
C SER A 17 -4.57 -4.47 11.84
N ARG A 18 -4.25 -5.09 12.96
CA ARG A 18 -5.27 -5.64 13.89
C ARG A 18 -6.12 -4.56 14.55
N MET A 19 -6.05 -3.32 14.07
CA MET A 19 -6.86 -2.21 14.54
C MET A 19 -8.27 -2.34 13.98
N VAL A 20 -9.26 -2.14 14.86
CA VAL A 20 -10.69 -2.24 14.55
C VAL A 20 -11.13 -1.18 13.52
N GLU A 21 -10.38 -0.08 13.37
CA GLU A 21 -10.55 0.85 12.24
C GLU A 21 -9.20 1.23 11.60
N ASP A 22 -9.22 1.40 10.28
CA ASP A 22 -8.09 1.82 9.45
C ASP A 22 -7.81 3.33 9.61
N TYR A 23 -7.36 3.74 10.79
CA TYR A 23 -6.99 5.13 11.11
C TYR A 23 -5.69 5.60 10.41
N PHE A 24 -5.08 4.76 9.59
CA PHE A 24 -3.88 5.06 8.79
C PHE A 24 -3.81 4.13 7.57
N ASN A 25 -3.74 4.70 6.36
CA ASN A 25 -3.67 3.93 5.12
C ASN A 25 -2.36 4.18 4.37
N SER A 26 -1.41 3.26 4.53
CA SER A 26 -0.18 3.20 3.75
C SER A 26 -0.09 1.88 2.99
N GLY A 27 0.46 1.92 1.78
CA GLY A 27 0.79 0.69 1.04
C GLY A 27 1.92 -0.09 1.71
N SER A 28 2.03 -1.37 1.36
CA SER A 28 3.12 -2.25 1.76
C SER A 28 4.17 -2.39 0.66
N LEU A 29 5.37 -2.81 1.05
CA LEU A 29 6.43 -3.18 0.12
C LEU A 29 6.02 -4.38 -0.74
N GLU A 30 5.37 -5.38 -0.16
CA GLU A 30 4.88 -6.56 -0.89
C GLU A 30 3.84 -6.16 -1.96
N ALA A 31 2.94 -5.21 -1.68
CA ALA A 31 1.97 -4.73 -2.66
C ALA A 31 2.65 -4.05 -3.86
N LEU A 32 3.66 -3.21 -3.61
CA LEU A 32 4.44 -2.57 -4.68
C LEU A 32 5.27 -3.60 -5.46
N HIS A 33 5.81 -4.61 -4.78
CA HIS A 33 6.50 -5.75 -5.37
C HIS A 33 5.56 -6.54 -6.29
N GLY A 34 4.35 -6.87 -5.84
CA GLY A 34 3.32 -7.53 -6.63
C GLY A 34 2.94 -6.76 -7.89
N ILE A 35 2.86 -5.42 -7.82
CA ILE A 35 2.61 -4.57 -9.00
C ILE A 35 3.69 -4.77 -10.07
N ILE A 36 4.97 -4.81 -9.70
CA ILE A 36 6.06 -5.02 -10.67
C ILE A 36 6.02 -6.43 -11.27
N HIS A 37 5.76 -7.45 -10.46
CA HIS A 37 5.55 -8.82 -10.94
C HIS A 37 4.46 -8.88 -12.01
N GLY A 38 3.28 -8.32 -11.72
CA GLY A 38 2.17 -8.24 -12.69
C GLY A 38 2.45 -7.36 -13.91
N THR A 39 3.15 -6.24 -13.71
CA THR A 39 3.43 -5.27 -14.78
C THR A 39 4.46 -5.81 -15.78
N VAL A 40 5.51 -6.46 -15.28
CA VAL A 40 6.56 -7.04 -16.11
C VAL A 40 6.11 -8.36 -16.71
N GLY A 41 5.43 -9.21 -15.93
CA GLY A 41 5.04 -10.52 -16.40
C GLY A 41 3.92 -10.51 -17.41
N GLY A 42 2.85 -9.73 -17.20
CA GLY A 42 1.64 -9.88 -18.01
C GLY A 42 1.23 -11.36 -18.06
N ASN A 43 1.11 -11.93 -19.26
CA ASN A 43 0.82 -13.36 -19.46
C ASN A 43 2.08 -14.28 -19.42
N GLY A 44 3.19 -13.81 -18.87
CA GLY A 44 4.47 -14.52 -18.77
C GLY A 44 4.87 -14.89 -17.34
N ASN A 45 6.06 -15.48 -17.21
CA ASN A 45 6.54 -16.10 -15.96
C ASN A 45 6.51 -15.15 -14.75
N MET A 46 6.85 -13.86 -14.92
CA MET A 46 6.94 -12.90 -13.80
C MET A 46 5.61 -12.67 -13.06
N THR A 47 4.46 -13.01 -13.65
CA THR A 47 3.14 -12.88 -12.99
C THR A 47 2.74 -14.12 -12.19
N ASP A 48 3.44 -15.24 -12.34
CA ASP A 48 3.16 -16.49 -11.64
C ASP A 48 4.22 -16.75 -10.55
N PRO A 49 3.87 -16.82 -9.25
CA PRO A 49 4.82 -17.08 -8.18
C PRO A 49 5.62 -18.39 -8.32
N ASP A 50 5.10 -19.39 -9.02
CA ASP A 50 5.80 -20.66 -9.24
C ASP A 50 6.85 -20.57 -10.36
N TYR A 51 6.71 -19.61 -11.27
CA TYR A 51 7.60 -19.45 -12.43
C TYR A 51 8.42 -18.15 -12.47
N ALA A 52 8.08 -17.15 -11.64
CA ALA A 52 8.67 -15.82 -11.74
C ALA A 52 10.20 -15.81 -11.66
N ALA A 53 10.79 -16.67 -10.82
CA ALA A 53 12.24 -16.76 -10.65
C ALA A 53 13.00 -17.31 -11.87
N PHE A 54 12.31 -17.89 -12.87
CA PHE A 54 12.93 -18.31 -14.12
C PHE A 54 13.18 -17.16 -15.10
N ASP A 55 12.50 -16.01 -14.93
CA ASP A 55 12.80 -14.80 -15.67
C ASP A 55 13.99 -14.07 -15.01
N PRO A 56 15.11 -13.81 -15.69
CA PRO A 56 16.27 -13.16 -15.09
C PRO A 56 15.97 -11.78 -14.46
N ILE A 57 14.95 -11.06 -14.93
CA ILE A 57 14.57 -9.77 -14.35
C ILE A 57 14.10 -9.90 -12.89
N PHE A 58 13.67 -11.09 -12.47
CA PHE A 58 13.32 -11.40 -11.09
C PHE A 58 14.40 -10.96 -10.11
N PHE A 59 15.67 -11.30 -10.40
CA PHE A 59 16.77 -11.01 -9.49
C PHE A 59 17.09 -9.51 -9.42
N PHE A 60 16.95 -8.78 -10.53
CA PHE A 60 17.11 -7.32 -10.54
C PHE A 60 15.97 -6.63 -9.78
N HIS A 61 14.74 -7.11 -9.94
CA HIS A 61 13.59 -6.63 -9.19
C HIS A 61 13.79 -6.86 -7.68
N HIS A 62 14.14 -8.08 -7.26
CA HIS A 62 14.36 -8.42 -5.86
C HIS A 62 15.62 -7.76 -5.26
N SER A 63 16.64 -7.44 -6.06
CA SER A 63 17.75 -6.59 -5.61
C SER A 63 17.27 -5.18 -5.26
N ASN A 64 16.35 -4.60 -6.03
CA ASN A 64 15.76 -3.32 -5.67
C ASN A 64 14.80 -3.42 -4.47
N VAL A 65 14.10 -4.56 -4.29
CA VAL A 65 13.30 -4.81 -3.07
C VAL A 65 14.20 -4.86 -1.84
N ASP A 66 15.32 -5.59 -1.87
CA ASP A 66 16.32 -5.62 -0.79
C ASP A 66 16.90 -4.22 -0.52
N ARG A 67 17.18 -3.43 -1.57
CA ARG A 67 17.56 -2.02 -1.44
C ARG A 67 16.52 -1.21 -0.67
N LEU A 68 15.23 -1.35 -0.99
CA LEU A 68 14.15 -0.64 -0.30
C LEU A 68 14.03 -1.07 1.17
N ILE A 69 14.24 -2.36 1.47
CA ILE A 69 14.30 -2.86 2.84
C ILE A 69 15.49 -2.22 3.59
N ALA A 70 16.68 -2.19 3.00
CA ALA A 70 17.87 -1.59 3.62
C ALA A 70 17.69 -0.08 3.91
N LEU A 71 17.10 0.67 2.96
CA LEU A 71 16.73 2.07 3.17
C LEU A 71 15.72 2.22 4.32
N TRP A 72 14.71 1.35 4.35
CA TRP A 72 13.69 1.36 5.38
C TRP A 72 14.27 1.04 6.77
N GLU A 73 15.12 0.02 6.90
CA GLU A 73 15.79 -0.34 8.15
C GLU A 73 16.67 0.80 8.67
N TRP A 74 17.35 1.51 7.77
CA TRP A 74 18.09 2.71 8.14
C TRP A 74 17.14 3.85 8.58
N CYS A 75 15.99 4.02 7.96
CA CYS A 75 15.03 5.03 8.42
C CYS A 75 14.40 4.69 9.79
N TYR A 76 14.33 3.41 10.14
CA TYR A 76 13.56 2.87 11.26
C TYR A 76 14.30 1.73 12.02
N PRO A 77 15.46 2.02 12.63
CA PRO A 77 16.38 0.97 13.12
C PRO A 77 15.88 0.22 14.37
N THR A 78 14.93 0.80 15.12
CA THR A 78 14.43 0.27 16.40
C THR A 78 13.26 -0.70 16.23
N TYR A 79 12.69 -0.82 15.02
CA TYR A 79 11.53 -1.66 14.77
C TYR A 79 11.95 -2.97 14.10
N TRP A 80 11.42 -4.06 14.63
CA TRP A 80 11.70 -5.41 14.16
C TRP A 80 10.52 -6.32 14.46
N MET A 81 10.32 -7.37 13.66
CA MET A 81 9.28 -8.37 13.86
C MET A 81 9.23 -8.86 15.33
N GLY A 82 8.03 -8.98 15.87
CA GLY A 82 7.76 -9.32 17.27
C GLY A 82 7.64 -8.12 18.22
N ASN A 83 8.30 -6.99 17.95
CA ASN A 83 8.33 -5.84 18.88
C ASN A 83 6.96 -5.14 19.01
N GLY A 84 6.24 -4.95 17.90
CA GLY A 84 4.90 -4.36 17.91
C GLY A 84 4.84 -2.87 18.23
N TYR A 85 3.64 -2.38 18.52
CA TYR A 85 3.37 -1.03 19.05
C TYR A 85 2.37 -1.08 20.20
N VAL A 86 2.25 0.03 20.95
CA VAL A 86 1.25 0.18 22.01
C VAL A 86 0.25 1.26 21.61
N TYR A 87 -1.03 0.89 21.61
CA TYR A 87 -2.13 1.81 21.33
C TYR A 87 -3.18 1.72 22.45
N ASN A 88 -3.51 2.85 23.07
CA ASN A 88 -4.42 2.94 24.23
C ASN A 88 -4.14 1.90 25.33
N GLY A 89 -2.87 1.70 25.66
CA GLY A 89 -2.43 0.74 26.68
C GLY A 89 -2.49 -0.73 26.26
N THR A 90 -2.87 -1.03 25.02
CA THR A 90 -2.88 -2.38 24.45
C THR A 90 -1.67 -2.58 23.55
N SER A 91 -0.92 -3.67 23.77
CA SER A 91 0.24 -4.04 22.94
C SER A 91 -0.19 -4.88 21.74
N TYR A 92 0.28 -4.51 20.55
CA TYR A 92 0.03 -5.17 19.28
C TYR A 92 1.35 -5.66 18.69
N SER A 93 1.68 -6.93 18.88
CA SER A 93 2.92 -7.52 18.34
C SER A 93 2.84 -7.80 16.84
N TRP A 94 3.86 -7.37 16.09
CA TRP A 94 4.00 -7.71 14.67
C TRP A 94 4.37 -9.17 14.50
N THR A 95 3.37 -9.98 14.23
CA THR A 95 3.51 -11.43 14.10
C THR A 95 2.72 -11.90 12.89
N GLN A 96 3.31 -12.83 12.13
CA GLN A 96 2.60 -13.54 11.08
C GLN A 96 2.41 -15.00 11.51
N GLN A 97 1.17 -15.45 11.51
CA GLN A 97 0.81 -16.87 11.62
C GLN A 97 0.68 -17.43 10.21
N ARG A 98 1.80 -17.77 9.54
CA ARG A 98 1.76 -18.37 8.19
C ARG A 98 2.96 -19.32 8.02
N GLY A 99 2.67 -20.62 7.85
CA GLY A 99 3.70 -21.64 7.67
C GLY A 99 4.38 -21.55 6.30
N THR A 100 5.71 -21.44 6.27
CA THR A 100 6.52 -21.44 5.03
C THR A 100 6.78 -22.85 4.49
N PHE A 101 7.53 -22.97 3.38
CA PHE A 101 7.98 -24.24 2.80
C PHE A 101 8.66 -25.18 3.83
N GLY A 102 9.40 -24.62 4.78
CA GLY A 102 10.12 -25.39 5.82
C GLY A 102 9.38 -25.53 7.15
N GLN A 103 8.17 -24.96 7.27
CA GLN A 103 7.41 -24.92 8.51
C GLN A 103 6.09 -25.68 8.39
N VAL A 104 5.59 -26.16 9.53
CA VAL A 104 4.32 -26.89 9.55
C VAL A 104 3.13 -25.95 9.44
N TYR A 105 1.97 -26.54 9.14
CA TYR A 105 0.70 -25.81 9.07
C TYR A 105 0.44 -24.99 10.35
N ASN A 106 0.12 -23.70 10.18
CA ASN A 106 -0.18 -22.74 11.25
C ASN A 106 0.98 -22.46 12.25
N GLU A 107 2.23 -22.80 11.89
CA GLU A 107 3.38 -22.42 12.71
C GLU A 107 3.64 -20.91 12.61
N GLN A 108 3.65 -20.20 13.74
CA GLN A 108 3.98 -18.77 13.73
C GLN A 108 5.47 -18.57 13.42
N LEU A 109 5.75 -17.55 12.59
CA LEU A 109 7.10 -17.09 12.30
C LEU A 109 7.68 -16.34 13.51
N LEU A 110 8.91 -16.65 13.88
CA LEU A 110 9.66 -15.95 14.94
C LEU A 110 10.92 -15.30 14.33
N PRO A 111 11.47 -14.22 14.91
CA PRO A 111 12.72 -13.61 14.41
C PRO A 111 13.93 -14.54 14.50
N THR A 112 13.90 -15.51 15.42
CA THR A 112 15.03 -16.37 15.78
C THR A 112 14.62 -17.80 16.06
N GLY A 113 15.62 -18.66 16.22
CA GLY A 113 15.45 -20.07 16.51
C GLY A 113 14.88 -20.84 15.31
N ALA A 114 14.48 -22.08 15.54
CA ALA A 114 14.00 -22.97 14.47
C ALA A 114 12.84 -22.36 13.65
N ARG A 115 12.00 -21.53 14.29
CA ARG A 115 10.84 -20.86 13.68
C ARG A 115 11.17 -19.54 12.97
N GLY A 116 12.42 -19.10 13.03
CA GLY A 116 12.96 -17.98 12.25
C GLY A 116 13.97 -18.40 11.19
N ASN A 117 14.20 -19.70 11.03
CA ASN A 117 15.10 -20.23 10.01
C ASN A 117 14.53 -19.97 8.60
N LEU A 118 15.35 -19.39 7.74
CA LEU A 118 15.05 -19.08 6.35
C LEU A 118 15.49 -20.24 5.45
N TYR A 119 14.71 -21.31 5.45
CA TYR A 119 14.94 -22.47 4.58
C TYR A 119 14.86 -22.08 3.09
N PRO A 120 15.69 -22.66 2.20
CA PRO A 120 16.75 -23.65 2.44
C PRO A 120 18.15 -23.01 2.60
N PHE A 121 18.26 -21.70 2.87
CA PHE A 121 19.52 -20.98 2.86
C PHE A 121 20.38 -21.34 4.07
N ARG A 122 21.63 -21.75 3.84
CA ARG A 122 22.57 -22.16 4.89
C ARG A 122 23.76 -21.22 5.03
N ASN A 123 24.25 -21.09 6.26
CA ASN A 123 25.55 -20.53 6.57
C ASN A 123 26.66 -21.56 6.29
N GLU A 124 27.92 -21.13 6.33
CA GLU A 124 29.09 -21.99 6.09
C GLU A 124 29.19 -23.17 7.07
N ASP A 125 28.73 -23.00 8.30
CA ASP A 125 28.71 -24.02 9.35
C ASP A 125 27.55 -25.03 9.21
N GLY A 126 26.72 -24.90 8.17
CA GLY A 126 25.58 -25.76 7.89
C GLY A 126 24.29 -25.39 8.63
N THR A 127 24.32 -24.40 9.53
CA THR A 127 23.10 -23.83 10.14
C THR A 127 22.27 -23.07 9.11
N TYR A 128 20.98 -22.86 9.37
CA TYR A 128 20.14 -22.04 8.49
C TYR A 128 20.33 -20.55 8.80
N TRP A 129 20.20 -19.73 7.77
CA TRP A 129 20.03 -18.29 7.94
C TRP A 129 18.79 -17.99 8.78
N SER A 130 18.78 -16.86 9.50
CA SER A 130 17.64 -16.37 10.26
C SER A 130 17.29 -14.93 9.87
N SER A 131 16.06 -14.49 10.14
CA SER A 131 15.67 -13.10 9.87
C SER A 131 16.59 -12.08 10.56
N GLU A 132 17.04 -12.32 11.80
CA GLU A 132 18.00 -11.42 12.47
C GLU A 132 19.32 -11.26 11.69
N GLN A 133 19.83 -12.34 11.11
CA GLN A 133 21.05 -12.31 10.29
C GLN A 133 20.86 -11.57 8.97
N THR A 134 19.62 -11.40 8.51
CA THR A 134 19.30 -10.68 7.27
C THR A 134 19.17 -9.18 7.44
N ARG A 135 19.24 -8.63 8.66
CA ARG A 135 19.31 -7.18 8.84
C ARG A 135 20.51 -6.61 8.09
N PHE A 136 20.38 -5.40 7.55
CA PHE A 136 21.42 -4.80 6.72
C PHE A 136 22.56 -4.23 7.56
N PHE A 137 22.26 -3.39 8.54
CA PHE A 137 23.25 -2.76 9.42
C PHE A 137 22.83 -2.87 10.89
N ASP A 138 23.09 -4.05 11.47
CA ASP A 138 22.78 -4.41 12.86
C ASP A 138 23.91 -5.28 13.45
N ALA A 139 24.07 -5.28 14.78
CA ALA A 139 25.09 -6.07 15.47
C ALA A 139 24.95 -7.59 15.23
N LYS A 140 23.74 -8.07 14.90
CA LYS A 140 23.45 -9.48 14.60
C LYS A 140 23.46 -9.80 13.10
N ALA A 141 23.64 -8.81 12.23
CA ALA A 141 23.69 -9.01 10.79
C ALA A 141 24.87 -9.91 10.40
N TYR A 142 24.64 -10.83 9.46
CA TYR A 142 25.72 -11.60 8.87
C TYR A 142 26.42 -10.77 7.77
N PRO A 143 27.76 -10.82 7.62
CA PRO A 143 28.45 -10.10 6.55
C PRO A 143 27.97 -10.54 5.15
N LYS A 144 27.22 -9.68 4.45
CA LYS A 144 26.68 -10.00 3.11
C LYS A 144 27.62 -9.66 1.95
N TYR A 145 28.75 -8.99 2.23
CA TYR A 145 29.77 -8.57 1.24
C TYR A 145 29.25 -7.71 0.07
N TYR A 146 28.10 -7.04 0.25
CA TYR A 146 27.60 -6.00 -0.63
C TYR A 146 27.06 -4.83 0.18
N SER A 147 26.91 -3.67 -0.45
CA SER A 147 26.21 -2.51 0.10
C SER A 147 25.49 -1.75 -1.01
N TYR A 148 24.70 -0.74 -0.64
CA TYR A 148 24.05 0.18 -1.58
C TYR A 148 24.72 1.56 -1.53
N PRO A 149 24.88 2.25 -2.68
CA PRO A 149 25.37 3.62 -2.70
C PRO A 149 24.51 4.56 -1.85
N GLU A 150 25.12 5.63 -1.36
CA GLU A 150 24.40 6.69 -0.67
C GLU A 150 23.24 7.20 -1.54
N PHE A 151 22.08 7.38 -0.91
CA PHE A 151 20.86 7.78 -1.59
C PHE A 151 20.11 8.79 -0.74
N GLN A 152 19.99 10.03 -1.21
CA GLN A 152 19.21 11.08 -0.56
C GLN A 152 19.66 11.37 0.89
N GLY A 153 20.96 11.21 1.17
CA GLY A 153 21.55 11.32 2.51
C GLY A 153 21.50 10.04 3.34
N VAL A 154 20.90 8.96 2.81
CA VAL A 154 20.85 7.65 3.47
C VAL A 154 22.08 6.83 3.13
N LYS A 155 22.85 6.49 4.15
CA LYS A 155 24.04 5.62 4.07
C LYS A 155 23.75 4.35 4.86
N VAL A 156 23.22 3.34 4.16
CA VAL A 156 22.67 2.12 4.77
C VAL A 156 23.67 1.34 5.61
N ASP A 157 24.97 1.52 5.38
CA ASP A 157 26.09 0.88 6.07
C ASP A 157 26.75 1.76 7.15
N GLN A 158 26.11 2.87 7.54
CA GLN A 158 26.63 3.78 8.56
C GLN A 158 25.56 4.09 9.61
N THR A 159 26.02 4.31 10.84
CA THR A 159 25.18 4.84 11.91
C THR A 159 24.71 6.25 11.58
N ALA A 160 23.49 6.60 11.98
CA ALA A 160 22.93 7.93 11.82
C ALA A 160 22.16 8.36 13.07
N THR A 161 22.19 9.66 13.34
CA THR A 161 21.39 10.35 14.34
C THR A 161 19.90 10.38 13.94
N ASP A 162 19.01 10.62 14.90
CA ASP A 162 17.57 10.72 14.61
C ASP A 162 17.25 11.89 13.66
N ALA A 163 18.02 12.97 13.73
CA ALA A 163 17.90 14.11 12.81
C ALA A 163 18.27 13.73 11.37
N GLU A 164 19.40 13.03 11.18
CA GLU A 164 19.79 12.52 9.85
C GLU A 164 18.74 11.54 9.30
N ARG A 165 18.20 10.66 10.15
CA ARG A 165 17.13 9.73 9.75
C ARG A 165 15.85 10.45 9.36
N ALA A 166 15.48 11.51 10.08
CA ALA A 166 14.35 12.36 9.73
C ALA A 166 14.56 13.03 8.37
N THR A 167 15.71 13.65 8.14
CA THR A 167 16.05 14.27 6.86
C THR A 167 16.03 13.24 5.72
N GLY A 168 16.63 12.06 5.93
CA GLY A 168 16.61 10.96 4.95
C GLY A 168 15.19 10.53 4.59
N ARG A 169 14.29 10.35 5.58
CA ARG A 169 12.88 10.04 5.34
C ARG A 169 12.18 11.11 4.49
N ALA A 170 12.42 12.39 4.78
CA ALA A 170 11.80 13.49 4.05
C ALA A 170 12.31 13.55 2.59
N ASN A 171 13.61 13.38 2.38
CA ASN A 171 14.21 13.40 1.05
C ASN A 171 13.77 12.20 0.20
N ILE A 172 13.73 11.00 0.79
CA ILE A 172 13.21 9.79 0.12
C ILE A 172 11.77 9.99 -0.31
N ALA A 173 10.90 10.49 0.59
CA ALA A 173 9.50 10.75 0.27
C ALA A 173 9.36 11.73 -0.89
N LYS A 174 10.10 12.84 -0.87
CA LYS A 174 10.11 13.84 -1.95
C LYS A 174 10.63 13.27 -3.26
N TYR A 175 11.70 12.47 -3.24
CA TYR A 175 12.28 11.84 -4.43
C TYR A 175 11.27 10.90 -5.10
N TYR A 176 10.54 10.10 -4.32
CA TYR A 176 9.50 9.21 -4.83
C TYR A 176 8.15 9.90 -5.06
N GLY A 177 8.11 11.24 -5.08
CA GLY A 177 6.96 12.03 -5.51
C GLY A 177 5.96 12.40 -4.41
N PHE A 178 6.23 12.07 -3.15
CA PHE A 178 5.39 12.49 -2.02
C PHE A 178 5.92 13.79 -1.39
N ASN A 179 5.44 14.92 -1.92
CA ASN A 179 5.79 16.26 -1.43
C ASN A 179 4.54 17.14 -1.21
N PRO A 180 3.74 16.88 -0.17
CA PRO A 180 2.50 17.62 0.08
C PRO A 180 2.72 19.10 0.38
N GLN A 181 3.90 19.49 0.90
CA GLN A 181 4.26 20.90 1.10
C GLN A 181 4.28 21.67 -0.22
N GLN A 182 4.86 21.07 -1.27
CA GLN A 182 4.87 21.67 -2.61
C GLN A 182 3.51 21.53 -3.29
N ALA A 183 2.87 20.37 -3.20
CA ALA A 183 1.59 20.12 -3.84
C ALA A 183 0.50 21.08 -3.33
N ALA A 184 0.50 21.41 -2.04
CA ALA A 184 -0.43 22.38 -1.46
C ALA A 184 -0.30 23.80 -2.03
N THR A 185 0.88 24.17 -2.55
CA THR A 185 1.04 25.47 -3.23
C THR A 185 0.58 25.48 -4.69
N GLN A 186 0.24 24.31 -5.24
CA GLN A 186 -0.12 24.13 -6.64
C GLN A 186 -1.62 23.90 -6.84
N VAL A 187 -2.40 23.83 -5.76
CA VAL A 187 -3.86 23.72 -5.81
C VAL A 187 -4.51 25.10 -5.78
N ASP A 188 -5.75 25.18 -6.28
CA ASP A 188 -6.58 26.37 -6.15
C ASP A 188 -7.04 26.51 -4.69
N THR A 189 -6.42 27.44 -3.96
CA THR A 189 -6.62 27.59 -2.51
C THR A 189 -8.06 28.01 -2.16
N GLU A 190 -8.72 28.78 -3.03
CA GLU A 190 -10.11 29.18 -2.82
C GLU A 190 -11.04 27.99 -3.03
N ALA A 191 -10.83 27.23 -4.12
CA ALA A 191 -11.61 26.04 -4.41
C ALA A 191 -11.43 24.91 -3.40
N TRP A 192 -10.30 24.85 -2.68
CA TRP A 192 -10.04 23.86 -1.63
C TRP A 192 -10.42 24.33 -0.22
N SER A 193 -10.85 25.58 -0.05
CA SER A 193 -11.06 26.23 1.25
C SER A 193 -12.13 25.57 2.14
N HIS A 194 -13.03 24.77 1.56
CA HIS A 194 -14.07 24.02 2.29
C HIS A 194 -13.58 22.70 2.88
N LEU A 195 -12.36 22.26 2.56
CA LEU A 195 -11.82 21.01 3.09
C LEU A 195 -11.31 21.21 4.52
N PRO A 196 -11.92 20.56 5.52
CA PRO A 196 -11.56 20.78 6.93
C PRO A 196 -10.17 20.23 7.25
N VAL A 197 -9.39 21.03 7.97
CA VAL A 197 -8.09 20.66 8.53
C VAL A 197 -8.09 21.04 10.02
N PRO A 198 -8.36 20.10 10.94
CA PRO A 198 -8.37 20.38 12.38
C PRO A 198 -6.96 20.68 12.87
N ALA A 199 -6.84 21.21 14.10
CA ALA A 199 -5.52 21.47 14.66
C ALA A 199 -4.79 20.13 14.93
N PRO A 200 -3.52 19.96 14.53
CA PRO A 200 -2.76 18.73 14.77
C PRO A 200 -2.76 18.25 16.23
N LYS A 201 -2.77 19.19 17.19
CA LYS A 201 -2.84 18.89 18.63
C LYS A 201 -4.09 18.11 19.02
N ASP A 202 -5.22 18.33 18.34
CA ASP A 202 -6.49 17.67 18.61
C ASP A 202 -6.44 16.20 18.16
N ALA A 203 -5.54 15.88 17.22
CA ALA A 203 -5.22 14.52 16.78
C ALA A 203 -4.00 13.91 17.52
N GLY A 204 -3.57 14.51 18.63
CA GLY A 204 -2.46 14.01 19.45
C GLY A 204 -1.06 14.21 18.85
N LEU A 205 -0.90 15.14 17.90
CA LEU A 205 0.42 15.55 17.43
C LEU A 205 1.04 16.63 18.35
N PRO A 206 2.38 16.67 18.52
CA PRO A 206 3.05 17.72 19.29
C PRO A 206 2.75 19.13 18.77
N GLU A 207 2.76 20.13 19.64
CA GLU A 207 2.52 21.55 19.28
C GLU A 207 3.52 22.11 18.27
N THR A 208 4.66 21.46 18.07
CA THR A 208 5.64 21.80 17.03
C THR A 208 5.14 21.50 15.62
N PHE A 209 3.98 20.85 15.47
CA PHE A 209 3.36 20.56 14.17
C PHE A 209 2.19 21.50 13.89
N GLN A 210 2.14 21.99 12.66
CA GLN A 210 1.03 22.79 12.12
C GLN A 210 0.41 22.10 10.91
N GLY A 211 -0.91 22.17 10.80
CA GLY A 211 -1.64 21.64 9.64
C GLY A 211 -1.45 22.54 8.42
N ILE A 212 -1.19 21.94 7.26
CA ILE A 212 -1.26 22.64 5.98
C ILE A 212 -2.73 22.93 5.71
N GLN A 213 -3.12 24.20 5.85
CA GLN A 213 -4.52 24.61 5.74
C GLN A 213 -5.07 24.34 4.34
N ASN A 214 -6.37 24.01 4.27
CA ASN A 214 -7.09 23.74 3.03
C ASN A 214 -6.46 22.65 2.16
N TYR A 215 -5.67 21.74 2.75
CA TYR A 215 -5.00 20.69 1.99
C TYR A 215 -5.14 19.33 2.69
N ARG A 216 -5.71 18.38 1.95
CA ARG A 216 -5.81 16.97 2.32
C ARG A 216 -5.26 16.11 1.19
N ILE A 217 -4.62 15.00 1.54
CA ILE A 217 -4.33 13.95 0.57
C ILE A 217 -5.55 13.05 0.40
N PHE A 218 -5.68 12.44 -0.78
CA PHE A 218 -6.76 11.53 -1.13
C PHE A 218 -6.16 10.19 -1.54
N VAL A 219 -6.69 9.12 -0.97
CA VAL A 219 -6.15 7.77 -1.12
C VAL A 219 -7.30 6.81 -1.32
N VAL A 220 -7.17 5.90 -2.28
CA VAL A 220 -8.12 4.81 -2.49
C VAL A 220 -7.53 3.54 -1.91
N LEU A 221 -8.23 2.98 -0.93
CA LEU A 221 -7.95 1.67 -0.37
C LEU A 221 -8.67 0.63 -1.21
N VAL A 222 -7.95 -0.37 -1.69
CA VAL A 222 -8.46 -1.47 -2.50
C VAL A 222 -8.29 -2.77 -1.72
N GLN A 223 -9.36 -3.54 -1.56
CA GLN A 223 -9.37 -4.82 -0.86
C GLN A 223 -9.84 -5.90 -1.82
N LEU A 224 -8.95 -6.85 -2.10
CA LEU A 224 -9.10 -7.85 -3.16
C LEU A 224 -9.02 -9.26 -2.57
N PRO A 225 -9.97 -10.17 -2.85
CA PRO A 225 -9.85 -11.57 -2.45
C PRO A 225 -8.65 -12.26 -3.11
N GLU A 226 -7.69 -12.75 -2.32
CA GLU A 226 -6.40 -13.29 -2.82
C GLU A 226 -6.57 -14.39 -3.90
N HIS A 227 -7.71 -15.08 -3.89
CA HIS A 227 -7.92 -16.28 -4.69
C HIS A 227 -9.07 -16.21 -5.70
N ALA A 228 -9.61 -15.01 -5.97
CA ALA A 228 -10.76 -14.82 -6.89
C ALA A 228 -10.65 -15.57 -8.23
N PHE A 229 -9.48 -15.55 -8.86
CA PHE A 229 -9.28 -16.11 -10.20
C PHE A 229 -8.43 -17.38 -10.20
N ASN A 230 -8.09 -17.91 -9.02
CA ASN A 230 -7.20 -19.05 -8.89
C ASN A 230 -5.84 -18.85 -9.63
N SER A 231 -5.45 -17.58 -9.78
CA SER A 231 -4.27 -17.07 -10.48
C SER A 231 -4.09 -15.60 -10.09
N SER A 232 -2.92 -15.04 -10.34
CA SER A 232 -2.68 -13.60 -10.18
C SER A 232 -3.65 -12.77 -11.03
N TYR A 233 -4.00 -11.59 -10.54
CA TYR A 233 -4.93 -10.68 -11.24
C TYR A 233 -4.73 -9.25 -10.77
N HIS A 234 -5.39 -8.30 -11.45
CA HIS A 234 -5.18 -6.88 -11.23
C HIS A 234 -6.50 -6.13 -11.08
N PHE A 235 -6.50 -5.16 -10.18
CA PHE A 235 -7.46 -4.07 -10.16
C PHE A 235 -6.77 -2.81 -10.69
N GLU A 236 -7.42 -2.12 -11.61
CA GLU A 236 -7.00 -0.80 -12.08
C GLU A 236 -8.04 0.26 -11.70
N LEU A 237 -7.56 1.36 -11.13
CA LEU A 237 -8.34 2.57 -10.91
C LEU A 237 -8.08 3.55 -12.05
N HIS A 238 -9.15 4.03 -12.67
CA HIS A 238 -9.09 4.94 -13.81
C HIS A 238 -9.83 6.24 -13.51
N LYS A 239 -9.36 7.36 -14.07
CA LYS A 239 -10.13 8.59 -14.24
C LYS A 239 -10.99 8.46 -15.49
N THR A 240 -12.26 8.81 -15.40
CA THR A 240 -13.19 8.84 -16.54
C THR A 240 -13.29 10.26 -17.09
N ASN A 241 -13.03 10.43 -18.40
CA ASN A 241 -13.25 11.67 -19.14
C ASN A 241 -14.14 11.36 -20.35
N GLY A 242 -15.46 11.42 -20.17
CA GLY A 242 -16.42 10.98 -21.19
C GLY A 242 -16.23 9.50 -21.52
N ASN A 243 -15.90 9.18 -22.78
CA ASN A 243 -15.67 7.80 -23.23
C ASN A 243 -14.23 7.32 -23.07
N GLN A 244 -13.31 8.18 -22.62
CA GLN A 244 -11.91 7.84 -22.41
C GLN A 244 -11.64 7.60 -20.93
N THR A 245 -10.73 6.66 -20.64
CA THR A 245 -10.26 6.37 -19.29
C THR A 245 -8.76 6.51 -19.22
N GLU A 246 -8.25 7.13 -18.16
CA GLU A 246 -6.82 7.27 -17.88
C GLU A 246 -6.47 6.48 -16.61
N LEU A 247 -5.45 5.63 -16.68
CA LEU A 247 -5.00 4.85 -15.52
C LEU A 247 -4.40 5.77 -14.45
N ILE A 248 -4.92 5.68 -13.23
CA ILE A 248 -4.39 6.37 -12.05
C ILE A 248 -3.41 5.47 -11.30
N GLY A 249 -3.80 4.22 -11.08
CA GLY A 249 -3.00 3.27 -10.34
C GLY A 249 -3.58 1.86 -10.35
N THR A 250 -2.79 0.92 -9.87
CA THR A 250 -3.08 -0.51 -9.92
C THR A 250 -2.86 -1.15 -8.56
N THR A 251 -3.66 -2.15 -8.24
CA THR A 251 -3.38 -3.12 -7.17
C THR A 251 -3.29 -4.50 -7.82
N THR A 252 -2.24 -5.25 -7.51
CA THR A 252 -2.03 -6.60 -8.04
C THR A 252 -2.18 -7.60 -6.92
N VAL A 253 -2.91 -8.68 -7.19
CA VAL A 253 -2.86 -9.89 -6.40
C VAL A 253 -1.82 -10.80 -7.04
N PHE A 254 -0.67 -10.98 -6.37
CA PHE A 254 0.39 -11.88 -6.82
C PHE A 254 0.32 -13.18 -6.03
N ALA A 255 -0.62 -14.05 -6.41
CA ALA A 255 -1.00 -15.21 -5.64
C ALA A 255 -0.92 -16.50 -6.44
N ARG A 256 -0.71 -17.60 -5.71
CA ARG A 256 -0.78 -18.94 -6.27
C ARG A 256 -2.24 -19.41 -6.37
N PRO A 257 -2.52 -20.43 -7.20
CA PRO A 257 -3.82 -21.08 -7.22
C PRO A 257 -4.20 -21.66 -5.84
N ASP A 258 -5.49 -21.71 -5.55
CA ASP A 258 -6.13 -22.30 -4.38
C ASP A 258 -5.82 -23.79 -4.18
N TYR A 259 -5.58 -24.53 -5.25
CA TYR A 259 -5.18 -25.94 -5.11
C TYR A 259 -3.71 -26.12 -4.72
N SER A 260 -2.96 -25.04 -4.49
CA SER A 260 -1.55 -25.13 -4.09
C SER A 260 -1.38 -25.90 -2.78
N PRO A 261 -0.49 -26.92 -2.73
CA PRO A 261 -0.38 -27.83 -1.59
C PRO A 261 0.39 -27.23 -0.40
N CYS A 262 0.84 -25.97 -0.49
CA CYS A 262 1.68 -25.37 0.54
C CYS A 262 0.87 -25.03 1.81
N SER A 263 1.49 -25.20 2.99
CA SER A 263 0.86 -24.95 4.28
C SER A 263 0.31 -23.51 4.42
N ALA A 264 1.09 -22.49 4.03
CA ALA A 264 0.61 -21.10 4.00
C ALA A 264 -0.56 -20.93 3.03
N CYS A 265 -0.52 -21.57 1.87
CA CYS A 265 -1.57 -21.49 0.86
C CYS A 265 -2.88 -22.02 1.43
N ALA A 266 -2.85 -23.17 2.12
CA ALA A 266 -4.03 -23.72 2.77
C ALA A 266 -4.64 -22.81 3.83
N LEU A 267 -3.79 -22.16 4.63
CA LEU A 267 -4.25 -21.26 5.69
C LEU A 267 -4.87 -19.99 5.10
N ARG A 268 -4.25 -19.40 4.07
CA ARG A 268 -4.77 -18.20 3.40
C ARG A 268 -6.18 -18.42 2.84
N ARG A 269 -6.42 -19.60 2.25
CA ARG A 269 -7.76 -20.02 1.82
C ARG A 269 -8.74 -20.17 2.96
N GLU A 270 -8.36 -20.87 4.03
CA GLU A 270 -9.24 -21.04 5.20
C GLU A 270 -9.60 -19.70 5.84
N MET A 271 -8.68 -18.74 5.80
CA MET A 271 -8.87 -17.39 6.32
C MET A 271 -9.54 -16.42 5.34
N SER A 272 -9.84 -16.85 4.09
CA SER A 272 -10.36 -15.98 3.03
C SER A 272 -9.55 -14.69 2.89
N SER A 273 -8.24 -14.84 2.73
CA SER A 273 -7.30 -13.72 2.77
C SER A 273 -7.63 -12.62 1.76
N ILE A 274 -7.42 -11.38 2.23
CA ILE A 274 -7.66 -10.16 1.46
C ILE A 274 -6.31 -9.49 1.21
N VAL A 275 -6.01 -9.20 -0.05
CA VAL A 275 -4.90 -8.36 -0.49
C VAL A 275 -5.32 -6.90 -0.43
N ARG A 276 -4.49 -6.09 0.21
CA ARG A 276 -4.71 -4.67 0.41
C ARG A 276 -3.77 -3.86 -0.50
N GLY A 277 -4.36 -3.05 -1.36
CA GLY A 277 -3.68 -2.05 -2.17
C GLY A 277 -4.03 -0.63 -1.76
N VAL A 278 -3.09 0.30 -1.94
CA VAL A 278 -3.28 1.72 -1.63
C VAL A 278 -2.87 2.55 -2.84
N ILE A 279 -3.83 3.27 -3.42
CA ILE A 279 -3.62 4.13 -4.59
C ILE A 279 -3.81 5.59 -4.18
N THR A 280 -2.73 6.36 -4.16
CA THR A 280 -2.80 7.81 -3.90
C THR A 280 -3.32 8.54 -5.13
N LEU A 281 -4.36 9.36 -4.97
CA LEU A 281 -4.83 10.23 -6.05
C LEU A 281 -3.87 11.42 -6.21
N PRO A 282 -3.36 11.71 -7.42
CA PRO A 282 -2.52 12.88 -7.64
C PRO A 282 -3.22 14.18 -7.21
N PRO A 283 -2.55 15.10 -6.49
CA PRO A 283 -3.16 16.37 -6.10
C PRO A 283 -3.65 17.21 -7.27
N SER A 284 -2.95 17.16 -8.42
CA SER A 284 -3.39 17.80 -9.66
C SER A 284 -4.71 17.23 -10.18
N LEU A 285 -4.86 15.90 -10.17
CA LEU A 285 -6.09 15.23 -10.54
C LEU A 285 -7.26 15.68 -9.66
N VAL A 286 -7.06 15.68 -8.34
CA VAL A 286 -8.09 16.09 -7.38
C VAL A 286 -8.43 17.57 -7.57
N ASN A 287 -7.43 18.42 -7.78
CA ASN A 287 -7.61 19.84 -8.03
C ASN A 287 -8.47 20.07 -9.28
N ASP A 288 -8.18 19.40 -10.38
CA ASP A 288 -8.96 19.50 -11.62
C ASP A 288 -10.43 19.10 -11.39
N ILE A 289 -10.68 18.06 -10.60
CA ILE A 289 -12.04 17.62 -10.28
C ILE A 289 -12.77 18.69 -9.45
N ILE A 290 -12.12 19.22 -8.40
CA ILE A 290 -12.70 20.26 -7.53
C ILE A 290 -13.05 21.51 -8.33
N VAL A 291 -12.09 22.01 -9.11
CA VAL A 291 -12.26 23.25 -9.91
C VAL A 291 -13.34 23.07 -10.98
N ASN A 292 -13.33 21.96 -11.74
CA ASN A 292 -14.26 21.77 -12.86
C ASN A 292 -15.69 21.43 -12.45
N ASN A 293 -15.90 20.82 -11.28
CA ASN A 293 -17.26 20.53 -10.78
C ASN A 293 -17.98 21.77 -10.22
N GLY A 294 -17.40 22.97 -10.35
CA GLY A 294 -18.01 24.21 -9.85
C GLY A 294 -18.17 24.22 -8.33
N THR A 295 -17.37 23.42 -7.61
CA THR A 295 -17.34 23.43 -6.14
C THR A 295 -16.69 24.70 -5.59
N SER A 296 -16.05 25.50 -6.43
CA SER A 296 -15.63 26.88 -6.15
C SER A 296 -16.84 27.82 -6.05
N GLY A 297 -17.52 27.83 -4.89
CA GLY A 297 -18.59 28.79 -4.59
C GLY A 297 -19.52 28.36 -3.47
N GLY A 298 -19.16 28.68 -2.22
CA GLY A 298 -20.03 28.79 -1.04
C GLY A 298 -20.76 27.55 -0.49
N ASN A 299 -21.05 26.53 -1.32
CA ASN A 299 -21.84 25.35 -0.95
C ASN A 299 -21.08 24.02 -1.03
N ALA A 300 -19.78 24.05 -1.36
CA ALA A 300 -18.97 22.84 -1.38
C ALA A 300 -18.65 22.34 0.03
N THR A 301 -18.68 21.03 0.16
CA THR A 301 -18.40 20.26 1.39
C THR A 301 -17.50 19.08 1.04
N ILE A 302 -16.85 18.49 2.04
CA ILE A 302 -16.03 17.30 1.83
C ILE A 302 -16.85 16.13 1.24
N GLU A 303 -18.13 16.03 1.59
CA GLU A 303 -19.06 15.04 1.05
C GLU A 303 -19.33 15.27 -0.44
N THR A 304 -19.61 16.51 -0.85
CA THR A 304 -19.82 16.84 -2.28
C THR A 304 -18.54 16.65 -3.10
N THR A 305 -17.37 16.93 -2.52
CA THR A 305 -16.09 16.73 -3.20
C THR A 305 -15.74 15.25 -3.36
N THR A 306 -15.89 14.46 -2.30
CA THR A 306 -15.62 13.01 -2.35
C THR A 306 -16.58 12.30 -3.30
N GLU A 307 -17.83 12.75 -3.38
CA GLU A 307 -18.79 12.28 -4.37
C GLU A 307 -18.40 12.69 -5.81
N ALA A 308 -17.95 13.92 -6.04
CA ALA A 308 -17.47 14.36 -7.35
C ALA A 308 -16.22 13.59 -7.80
N ILE A 309 -15.31 13.28 -6.86
CA ILE A 309 -14.17 12.40 -7.10
C ILE A 309 -14.68 11.01 -7.48
N ALA A 310 -15.58 10.40 -6.69
CA ALA A 310 -16.11 9.07 -6.98
C ALA A 310 -16.76 9.00 -8.37
N GLN A 311 -17.58 9.99 -8.76
CA GLN A 311 -18.20 10.08 -10.09
C GLN A 311 -17.19 10.18 -11.24
N SER A 312 -15.99 10.70 -10.95
CA SER A 312 -14.91 10.85 -11.93
C SER A 312 -14.05 9.59 -12.06
N LEU A 313 -14.34 8.52 -11.29
CA LEU A 313 -13.53 7.31 -11.24
C LEU A 313 -14.26 6.10 -11.85
N SER A 314 -13.48 5.16 -12.39
CA SER A 314 -13.95 3.84 -12.79
C SER A 314 -12.95 2.76 -12.37
N GLY A 315 -13.46 1.55 -12.16
CA GLY A 315 -12.68 0.39 -11.76
C GLY A 315 -12.68 -0.66 -12.86
N LYS A 316 -11.55 -1.35 -13.03
CA LYS A 316 -11.44 -2.51 -13.93
C LYS A 316 -10.77 -3.66 -13.19
N LEU A 317 -11.35 -4.85 -13.28
CA LEU A 317 -10.70 -6.09 -12.92
C LEU A 317 -10.15 -6.74 -14.18
N LEU A 318 -8.91 -7.19 -14.10
CA LEU A 318 -8.21 -7.85 -15.19
C LEU A 318 -7.63 -9.18 -14.68
N ASP A 319 -7.75 -10.24 -15.48
CA ASP A 319 -7.09 -11.52 -15.19
C ASP A 319 -5.56 -11.43 -15.43
N ALA A 320 -4.82 -12.51 -15.13
CA ALA A 320 -3.37 -12.60 -15.38
C ALA A 320 -2.96 -12.25 -16.83
N SER A 321 -3.85 -12.50 -17.81
CA SER A 321 -3.60 -12.18 -19.22
C SER A 321 -3.86 -10.72 -19.57
N ARG A 322 -4.26 -9.90 -18.59
CA ARG A 322 -4.77 -8.53 -18.74
C ARG A 322 -6.05 -8.41 -19.54
N SER A 323 -6.84 -9.49 -19.60
CA SER A 323 -8.18 -9.41 -20.15
C SER A 323 -9.09 -8.79 -19.10
N ILE A 324 -9.87 -7.77 -19.48
CA ILE A 324 -10.87 -7.17 -18.59
C ILE A 324 -11.97 -8.21 -18.35
N VAL A 325 -12.27 -8.48 -17.07
CA VAL A 325 -13.28 -9.46 -16.64
C VAL A 325 -14.46 -8.80 -15.93
N ALA A 326 -14.24 -7.62 -15.35
CA ALA A 326 -15.31 -6.81 -14.78
C ALA A 326 -14.97 -5.31 -14.82
N THR A 327 -16.01 -4.47 -14.93
CA THR A 327 -15.88 -3.01 -14.89
C THR A 327 -16.88 -2.41 -13.91
N ALA A 328 -16.53 -1.26 -13.33
CA ALA A 328 -17.42 -0.50 -12.46
C ALA A 328 -17.28 1.01 -12.70
N GLN A 329 -18.38 1.73 -12.53
CA GLN A 329 -18.42 3.20 -12.55
C GLN A 329 -18.61 3.71 -11.13
N GLY A 330 -17.89 4.78 -10.78
CA GLY A 330 -17.90 5.30 -9.42
C GLY A 330 -19.01 6.33 -9.15
N GLY A 331 -19.31 6.51 -7.87
CA GLY A 331 -20.25 7.51 -7.38
C GLY A 331 -21.72 7.07 -7.39
N THR A 332 -22.54 7.75 -6.58
CA THR A 332 -23.96 7.41 -6.37
C THR A 332 -24.85 7.62 -7.60
N LYS A 333 -24.37 8.39 -8.59
CA LYS A 333 -25.08 8.64 -9.86
C LYS A 333 -24.72 7.65 -10.96
N ALA A 334 -23.79 6.72 -10.73
CA ALA A 334 -23.45 5.71 -11.71
C ALA A 334 -24.66 4.80 -12.02
N PRO A 335 -24.89 4.41 -13.29
CA PRO A 335 -25.98 3.49 -13.63
C PRO A 335 -25.84 2.15 -12.90
N THR A 336 -26.92 1.70 -12.26
CA THR A 336 -26.95 0.38 -11.61
C THR A 336 -26.74 -0.72 -12.64
N VAL A 337 -25.82 -1.63 -12.35
CA VAL A 337 -25.59 -2.81 -13.20
C VAL A 337 -26.80 -3.75 -13.11
N PRO A 338 -27.43 -4.13 -14.24
CA PRO A 338 -28.53 -5.08 -14.26
C PRO A 338 -28.14 -6.42 -13.64
N SER A 339 -29.03 -7.05 -12.87
CA SER A 339 -28.73 -8.28 -12.11
C SER A 339 -28.24 -9.45 -12.95
N ASP A 340 -28.63 -9.51 -14.23
CA ASP A 340 -28.19 -10.51 -15.21
C ASP A 340 -26.81 -10.21 -15.82
N GLN A 341 -26.25 -9.03 -15.54
CA GLN A 341 -24.94 -8.57 -16.00
C GLN A 341 -23.95 -8.38 -14.86
N VAL A 342 -24.34 -8.63 -13.60
CA VAL A 342 -23.44 -8.51 -12.45
C VAL A 342 -22.42 -9.65 -12.46
N SER A 343 -21.14 -9.31 -12.23
CA SER A 343 -20.08 -10.29 -12.07
C SER A 343 -20.25 -11.13 -10.80
N PRO A 344 -19.80 -12.40 -10.77
CA PRO A 344 -19.91 -13.26 -9.59
C PRO A 344 -19.29 -12.62 -8.34
N PRO A 345 -19.96 -12.64 -7.18
CA PRO A 345 -19.47 -11.94 -5.98
C PRO A 345 -18.11 -12.44 -5.47
N GLN A 346 -17.75 -13.69 -5.77
CA GLN A 346 -16.49 -14.31 -5.34
C GLN A 346 -15.26 -13.67 -5.99
N ILE A 347 -15.43 -12.99 -7.13
CA ILE A 347 -14.33 -12.36 -7.87
C ILE A 347 -14.24 -10.84 -7.66
N LEU A 348 -15.22 -10.26 -6.96
CA LEU A 348 -15.31 -8.82 -6.78
C LEU A 348 -14.41 -8.33 -5.64
N PRO A 349 -13.95 -7.07 -5.68
CA PRO A 349 -13.30 -6.47 -4.53
C PRO A 349 -14.23 -6.51 -3.32
N THR A 350 -13.69 -6.80 -2.15
CA THR A 350 -14.45 -6.75 -0.89
C THR A 350 -14.64 -5.31 -0.40
N GLY A 351 -13.81 -4.37 -0.89
CA GLY A 351 -13.95 -2.93 -0.69
C GLY A 351 -13.08 -2.14 -1.66
N VAL A 352 -13.60 -1.01 -2.14
CA VAL A 352 -12.80 0.03 -2.81
C VAL A 352 -13.24 1.39 -2.25
N THR A 353 -12.56 1.83 -1.20
CA THR A 353 -12.99 2.97 -0.39
C THR A 353 -12.09 4.18 -0.59
N LEU A 354 -12.68 5.37 -0.67
CA LEU A 354 -11.94 6.62 -0.63
C LEU A 354 -11.64 7.02 0.81
N PHE A 355 -10.40 7.43 1.06
CA PHE A 355 -9.93 8.00 2.32
C PHE A 355 -9.30 9.37 2.06
N THR A 356 -9.35 10.23 3.06
CA THR A 356 -8.58 11.47 3.05
C THR A 356 -7.84 11.69 4.36
N ALA A 357 -6.69 12.34 4.31
CA ALA A 357 -5.91 12.68 5.49
C ALA A 357 -5.41 14.13 5.41
N ALA A 358 -5.44 14.83 6.55
CA ALA A 358 -4.77 16.10 6.69
C ALA A 358 -3.24 15.90 6.76
N VAL A 359 -2.50 16.93 6.41
CA VAL A 359 -1.03 16.93 6.42
C VAL A 359 -0.53 17.93 7.45
N ALA A 360 0.30 17.48 8.38
CA ALA A 360 0.97 18.32 9.35
C ALA A 360 2.46 18.41 9.01
N GLU A 361 2.98 19.63 9.04
CA GLU A 361 4.40 19.92 8.88
C GLU A 361 4.97 20.49 10.17
N LYS A 362 6.26 20.29 10.41
CA LYS A 362 6.92 20.82 11.59
C LYS A 362 7.14 22.33 11.41
N SER A 363 6.75 23.14 12.39
CA SER A 363 6.72 24.60 12.29
C SER A 363 8.11 25.23 12.30
N ASP A 364 9.04 24.66 13.06
CA ASP A 364 10.43 25.11 13.23
C ASP A 364 11.43 24.43 12.27
N ASP A 365 11.00 23.39 11.53
CA ASP A 365 11.84 22.68 10.56
C ASP A 365 11.01 22.12 9.39
N LYS A 366 10.96 22.86 8.28
CA LYS A 366 10.25 22.44 7.05
C LYS A 366 10.91 21.27 6.32
N THR A 367 12.12 20.87 6.71
CA THR A 367 12.83 19.71 6.14
C THR A 367 12.46 18.41 6.85
N TYR A 368 11.81 18.49 8.02
CA TYR A 368 11.32 17.34 8.75
C TYR A 368 10.20 16.60 7.99
N PRO A 369 10.10 15.26 8.09
CA PRO A 369 9.00 14.50 7.48
C PRO A 369 7.63 14.99 7.95
N VAL A 370 6.74 15.22 6.99
CA VAL A 370 5.34 15.52 7.30
C VAL A 370 4.67 14.34 8.02
N GLN A 371 3.61 14.63 8.76
CA GLN A 371 2.77 13.63 9.43
C GLN A 371 1.38 13.66 8.81
N LEU A 372 0.85 12.48 8.49
CA LEU A 372 -0.54 12.32 8.08
C LEU A 372 -1.41 12.10 9.31
N TYR A 373 -2.50 12.83 9.41
CA TYR A 373 -3.41 12.79 10.55
C TYR A 373 -4.84 13.07 10.12
N ASP A 374 -5.79 12.91 11.04
CA ASP A 374 -7.22 13.12 10.76
C ASP A 374 -7.67 12.31 9.52
N TRP A 375 -7.35 11.01 9.54
CA TRP A 375 -7.78 10.07 8.51
C TRP A 375 -9.30 9.91 8.58
N GLN A 376 -9.96 10.13 7.44
CA GLN A 376 -11.40 10.04 7.29
C GLN A 376 -11.73 9.03 6.21
N LYS A 377 -12.55 8.04 6.57
CA LYS A 377 -13.16 7.09 5.65
C LYS A 377 -14.36 7.75 4.98
N HIS A 378 -14.44 7.69 3.66
CA HIS A 378 -15.57 8.16 2.86
C HIS A 378 -16.30 6.96 2.24
N ASN A 379 -17.21 7.24 1.31
CA ASN A 379 -18.02 6.21 0.66
C ASN A 379 -17.18 5.20 -0.15
N GLU A 380 -17.70 3.99 -0.26
CA GLU A 380 -17.29 3.03 -1.30
C GLU A 380 -17.45 3.66 -2.67
N LEU A 381 -16.45 3.47 -3.55
CA LEU A 381 -16.43 4.09 -4.87
C LEU A 381 -17.49 3.47 -5.80
N PHE A 382 -17.64 2.15 -5.77
CA PHE A 382 -18.35 1.38 -6.81
C PHE A 382 -19.66 0.74 -6.31
N THR A 383 -20.55 1.55 -5.75
CA THR A 383 -21.81 1.08 -5.15
C THR A 383 -22.87 0.62 -6.16
N SER A 384 -22.76 1.06 -7.42
CA SER A 384 -23.68 0.69 -8.51
C SER A 384 -23.45 -0.72 -9.08
N GLY A 385 -22.43 -1.43 -8.58
CA GLY A 385 -22.12 -2.81 -8.92
C GLY A 385 -21.03 -2.95 -9.99
N TRP A 386 -20.62 -4.20 -10.19
CA TRP A 386 -19.57 -4.60 -11.12
C TRP A 386 -20.18 -5.34 -12.30
N LYS A 387 -20.06 -4.77 -13.49
CA LYS A 387 -20.53 -5.36 -14.74
C LYS A 387 -19.57 -6.45 -15.19
N HIS A 388 -20.10 -7.60 -15.56
CA HIS A 388 -19.36 -8.70 -16.16
C HIS A 388 -18.96 -8.35 -17.59
N GLU A 389 -17.68 -8.53 -17.91
CA GLU A 389 -17.16 -8.41 -19.27
C GLU A 389 -16.86 -9.81 -19.81
N VAL A 390 -17.55 -10.18 -20.88
CA VAL A 390 -17.35 -11.48 -21.54
C VAL A 390 -16.11 -11.35 -22.42
N LYS A 391 -15.16 -12.30 -22.29
CA LYS A 391 -14.06 -12.43 -23.27
C LYS A 391 -14.68 -12.52 -24.67
N GLN A 392 -14.46 -11.51 -25.52
CA GLN A 392 -14.64 -11.73 -26.95
C GLN A 392 -13.62 -12.80 -27.33
N ALA A 393 -14.11 -13.98 -27.72
CA ALA A 393 -13.27 -15.04 -28.26
C ALA A 393 -12.56 -14.45 -29.49
N SER A 394 -11.26 -14.21 -29.36
CA SER A 394 -10.38 -13.83 -30.46
C SER A 394 -10.04 -15.04 -31.31
#